data_AF-W4LQQ0-F1
#
_entry.id   AF-W4LQQ0-F1
#
_cell.length_a   1.000
_cell.length_b   1.000
_cell.length_c   1.000
_cell.angle_alpha   90.00
_cell.angle_beta   90.00
_cell.angle_gamma   90.00
#
_symmetry.space_group_name_H-M   'P 1'
#
loop_
_entity.id
_entity.type
_entity.pdbx_description
1 polymer ?
#
loop_
_entity_poly.entity_id
_entity_poly.type
_entity_poly.pdbx_seq_one_letter_code
_entity_poly.pdbx_strand_id
1 'polypeptide(L)'
;ERAQDYTPLAADADATYDEHMEIDLDTLEPLIAQPNSPDNVCAITEIQGIPVNQVAVGSCTNSSYSDLMMMAEMLKGRSVHPNVSLVVSPGSRQVLQMIARNGALADLIAAGARILESACGPCAGMGQVPSFDAVSVRSFNRNFPGRSGDPNNRVYLASPAACAAAAMAGEIADPRPYATDNVGLPDAYIIDDSGVLPPAPEPEAIEIRRGPNIKPLPTRGNLEPVLSGTVMLKLDDNISTDHILPAGPTVLPLRSNVPAIAEYLFRYVDPTFVERVKASGGGFIVAAQNYGQGSSREHAAMCPMYFGIKAIMAKSFARIHRDNLINYAVLPLTFVNASDYDAIEPEDNLEMPDVRERLEAGETRFIIHNR
;
A
#
# COMPACT_ATOMS: atom_id res chain seq x y z
N GLU A 1 -12.48 -14.93 32.26
CA GLU A 1 -13.06 -14.20 33.41
C GLU A 1 -14.04 -13.07 33.05
N ARG A 2 -14.35 -12.81 31.77
CA ARG A 2 -15.36 -11.81 31.34
C ARG A 2 -16.46 -12.38 30.44
N ALA A 3 -16.80 -13.67 30.61
CA ALA A 3 -17.78 -14.33 29.75
C ALA A 3 -19.17 -13.68 29.86
N GLN A 4 -19.51 -13.16 31.05
CA GLN A 4 -20.72 -12.39 31.33
C GLN A 4 -20.77 -11.02 30.63
N ASP A 5 -19.63 -10.49 30.18
CA ASP A 5 -19.55 -9.22 29.45
C ASP A 5 -19.60 -9.45 27.93
N TYR A 6 -19.56 -10.71 27.48
CA TYR A 6 -19.61 -11.05 26.06
C TYR A 6 -21.03 -10.89 25.54
N THR A 7 -21.17 -10.09 24.49
CA THR A 7 -22.36 -10.06 23.64
C THR A 7 -21.91 -10.41 22.22
N PRO A 8 -22.49 -11.43 21.57
CA PRO A 8 -22.15 -11.75 20.19
C PRO A 8 -22.56 -10.57 19.29
N LEU A 9 -21.65 -10.13 18.44
CA LEU A 9 -21.94 -9.15 17.40
C LEU A 9 -22.28 -9.93 16.12
N ALA A 10 -23.52 -9.84 15.67
CA ALA A 10 -24.01 -10.44 14.43
C ALA A 10 -24.83 -9.41 13.64
N ALA A 11 -24.99 -9.63 12.34
CA ALA A 11 -25.92 -8.84 11.55
C ALA A 11 -27.36 -9.08 12.02
N ASP A 12 -28.22 -8.07 11.86
CA ASP A 12 -29.66 -8.24 12.12
C ASP A 12 -30.25 -9.28 11.17
N ALA A 13 -31.27 -10.00 11.64
CA ALA A 13 -31.89 -11.09 10.88
C ALA A 13 -32.57 -10.61 9.57
N ASP A 14 -32.91 -9.33 9.49
CA ASP A 14 -33.52 -8.66 8.34
C ASP A 14 -32.55 -7.73 7.58
N ALA A 15 -31.24 -7.84 7.86
CA ALA A 15 -30.23 -7.09 7.12
C ALA A 15 -30.27 -7.44 5.62
N THR A 16 -30.25 -6.39 4.79
CA THR A 16 -30.17 -6.51 3.33
C THR A 16 -28.79 -6.08 2.84
N TYR A 17 -28.32 -6.68 1.76
CA TYR A 17 -27.05 -6.36 1.12
C TYR A 17 -27.29 -5.90 -0.32
N ASP A 18 -26.58 -4.85 -0.76
CA ASP A 18 -26.65 -4.35 -2.14
C ASP A 18 -26.08 -5.36 -3.16
N GLU A 19 -25.15 -6.22 -2.70
CA GLU A 19 -24.51 -7.27 -3.49
C GLU A 19 -24.30 -8.52 -2.63
N HIS A 20 -24.39 -9.71 -3.23
CA HIS A 20 -24.17 -10.99 -2.57
C HIS A 20 -23.14 -11.83 -3.33
N MET A 21 -22.13 -12.32 -2.62
CA MET A 21 -21.08 -13.20 -3.13
C MET A 21 -20.98 -14.43 -2.22
N GLU A 22 -20.98 -15.62 -2.82
CA GLU A 22 -20.86 -16.89 -2.11
C GLU A 22 -19.54 -17.57 -2.47
N ILE A 23 -18.79 -18.02 -1.46
CA ILE A 23 -17.51 -18.71 -1.63
C ILE A 23 -17.58 -20.04 -0.86
N ASP A 24 -17.55 -21.15 -1.60
CA ASP A 24 -17.48 -22.48 -1.02
C ASP A 24 -16.03 -22.83 -0.64
N LEU A 25 -15.74 -22.81 0.66
CA LEU A 25 -14.41 -23.07 1.20
C LEU A 25 -13.92 -24.50 0.95
N ASP A 26 -14.81 -25.47 0.75
CA ASP A 26 -14.43 -26.87 0.50
C ASP A 26 -13.92 -27.06 -0.94
N THR A 27 -14.27 -26.16 -1.84
CA THR A 27 -13.83 -26.16 -3.25
C THR A 27 -12.60 -25.28 -3.50
N LEU A 28 -12.23 -24.44 -2.53
CA LEU A 28 -11.13 -23.50 -2.69
C LEU A 28 -9.78 -24.22 -2.66
N GLU A 29 -8.97 -24.01 -3.69
CA GLU A 29 -7.59 -24.47 -3.74
C GLU A 29 -6.57 -23.34 -3.46
N PRO A 30 -5.30 -23.64 -3.15
CA PRO A 30 -4.29 -22.61 -2.93
C PRO A 30 -4.08 -21.70 -4.14
N LEU A 31 -4.31 -20.39 -3.96
CA LEU A 31 -4.16 -19.36 -4.99
C LEU A 31 -2.89 -18.51 -4.79
N ILE A 32 -2.48 -17.83 -5.86
CA ILE A 32 -1.34 -16.92 -5.88
C ILE A 32 -1.63 -15.72 -6.79
N ALA A 33 -1.35 -14.51 -6.32
CA ALA A 33 -1.39 -13.32 -7.17
C ALA A 33 -0.07 -13.20 -7.93
N GLN A 34 -0.16 -13.17 -9.25
CA GLN A 34 0.93 -12.96 -10.18
C GLN A 34 1.42 -11.50 -10.18
N PRO A 35 2.61 -11.21 -10.73
CA PRO A 35 3.18 -9.86 -10.71
C PRO A 35 2.27 -8.76 -11.27
N ASN A 36 2.59 -7.53 -10.87
CA ASN A 36 2.02 -6.26 -11.33
C ASN A 36 0.63 -5.90 -10.79
N SER A 37 -0.17 -6.86 -10.32
CA SER A 37 -1.47 -6.56 -9.69
C SER A 37 -1.84 -7.62 -8.65
N PRO A 38 -2.36 -7.22 -7.47
CA PRO A 38 -2.89 -8.17 -6.49
C PRO A 38 -4.13 -8.92 -7.01
N ASP A 39 -4.83 -8.37 -8.00
CA ASP A 39 -6.04 -8.96 -8.59
C ASP A 39 -5.72 -9.97 -9.70
N ASN A 40 -4.45 -10.06 -10.13
CA ASN A 40 -4.01 -11.01 -11.15
C ASN A 40 -3.78 -12.39 -10.53
N VAL A 41 -4.86 -13.08 -10.16
CA VAL A 41 -4.82 -14.32 -9.37
C VAL A 41 -4.96 -15.56 -10.27
N CYS A 42 -4.18 -16.62 -9.99
CA CYS A 42 -4.37 -17.96 -10.54
C CYS A 42 -4.19 -19.03 -9.46
N ALA A 43 -4.56 -20.29 -9.75
CA ALA A 43 -4.24 -21.39 -8.86
C ALA A 43 -2.73 -21.67 -8.86
N ILE A 44 -2.16 -22.01 -7.71
CA ILE A 44 -0.73 -22.35 -7.61
C ILE A 44 -0.39 -23.52 -8.52
N THR A 45 -1.32 -24.47 -8.66
CA THR A 45 -1.19 -25.68 -9.47
C THR A 45 -0.91 -25.40 -10.95
N GLU A 46 -1.37 -24.25 -11.46
CA GLU A 46 -1.18 -23.82 -12.86
C GLU A 46 0.25 -23.34 -13.17
N ILE A 47 0.98 -22.84 -12.15
CA ILE A 47 2.27 -22.16 -12.33
C ILE A 47 3.40 -22.75 -11.47
N GLN A 48 3.27 -24.02 -11.07
CA GLN A 48 4.31 -24.73 -10.32
C GLN A 48 5.61 -24.85 -11.12
N GLY A 49 6.74 -24.94 -10.42
CA GLY A 49 8.05 -25.15 -11.05
C GLY A 49 8.75 -23.86 -11.48
N ILE A 50 8.12 -22.69 -11.33
CA ILE A 50 8.79 -21.41 -11.57
C ILE A 50 9.86 -21.20 -10.49
N PRO A 51 11.16 -21.07 -10.83
CA PRO A 51 12.21 -20.90 -9.83
C PRO A 51 12.01 -19.66 -8.97
N VAL A 52 12.28 -19.78 -7.67
CA VAL A 52 12.14 -18.72 -6.67
C VAL A 52 13.51 -18.36 -6.11
N ASN A 53 13.77 -17.06 -5.94
CA ASN A 53 15.04 -16.55 -5.40
C ASN A 53 14.88 -15.91 -4.03
N GLN A 54 13.68 -15.41 -3.71
CA GLN A 54 13.41 -14.75 -2.45
C GLN A 54 12.01 -15.13 -1.94
N VAL A 55 11.93 -15.42 -0.65
CA VAL A 55 10.66 -15.55 0.05
C VAL A 55 10.63 -14.52 1.20
N ALA A 56 9.59 -13.70 1.24
CA ALA A 56 9.42 -12.70 2.30
C ALA A 56 8.08 -12.86 2.99
N VAL A 57 8.12 -13.24 4.26
CA VAL A 57 6.93 -13.60 5.04
C VAL A 57 6.69 -12.54 6.11
N GLY A 58 5.43 -12.32 6.42
CA GLY A 58 5.01 -11.49 7.53
C GLY A 58 4.24 -10.26 7.08
N SER A 59 4.75 -9.06 7.41
CA SER A 59 4.03 -7.78 7.33
C SER A 59 2.78 -7.77 8.21
N CYS A 60 1.92 -6.75 8.13
CA CYS A 60 0.67 -6.75 8.88
C CYS A 60 -0.33 -7.82 8.42
N THR A 61 -0.22 -8.33 7.19
CA THR A 61 -1.23 -9.25 6.62
C THR A 61 -1.14 -10.66 7.18
N ASN A 62 0.07 -11.24 7.25
CA ASN A 62 0.26 -12.66 7.55
C ASN A 62 1.45 -12.89 8.49
N SER A 63 1.39 -12.30 9.67
CA SER A 63 2.43 -12.41 10.71
C SER A 63 1.85 -12.61 12.11
N SER A 64 0.63 -13.14 12.17
CA SER A 64 0.02 -13.53 13.44
C SER A 64 0.84 -14.64 14.11
N TYR A 65 0.55 -14.91 15.39
CA TYR A 65 1.16 -16.05 16.07
C TYR A 65 0.94 -17.35 15.29
N SER A 66 -0.29 -17.63 14.84
CA SER A 66 -0.62 -18.84 14.09
C SER A 66 0.10 -18.92 12.75
N ASP A 67 0.25 -17.80 12.02
CA ASP A 67 1.01 -17.77 10.76
C ASP A 67 2.49 -18.15 10.97
N LEU A 68 3.14 -17.55 11.98
CA LEU A 68 4.55 -17.78 12.25
C LEU A 68 4.81 -19.16 12.86
N MET A 69 3.87 -19.68 13.66
CA MET A 69 3.93 -21.04 14.18
C MET A 69 3.77 -22.08 13.08
N MET A 70 2.81 -21.89 12.16
CA MET A 70 2.63 -22.75 10.99
C MET A 70 3.90 -22.79 10.16
N MET A 71 4.49 -21.63 9.88
CA MET A 71 5.78 -21.51 9.21
C MET A 71 6.89 -22.28 9.93
N ALA A 72 7.00 -22.12 11.24
CA ALA A 72 8.03 -22.78 12.04
C ALA A 72 7.87 -24.31 12.01
N GLU A 73 6.66 -24.82 12.17
CA GLU A 73 6.38 -26.27 12.12
C GLU A 73 6.63 -26.86 10.73
N MET A 74 6.23 -26.17 9.65
CA MET A 74 6.52 -26.61 8.27
C MET A 74 8.03 -26.68 7.98
N LEU A 75 8.82 -25.80 8.58
CA LEU A 75 10.27 -25.70 8.36
C LEU A 75 11.11 -26.51 9.36
N LYS A 76 10.47 -27.05 10.41
CA LYS A 76 11.15 -27.74 11.51
C LYS A 76 11.95 -28.94 11.05
N GLY A 77 13.24 -28.97 11.37
CA GLY A 77 14.16 -30.04 10.96
C GLY A 77 14.42 -30.08 9.44
N ARG A 78 14.00 -29.06 8.69
CA ARG A 78 14.24 -28.88 7.26
C ARG A 78 15.12 -27.66 7.03
N SER A 79 15.50 -27.42 5.78
CA SER A 79 16.30 -26.26 5.41
C SER A 79 15.75 -25.61 4.16
N VAL A 80 15.83 -24.28 4.13
CA VAL A 80 15.52 -23.46 2.96
C VAL A 80 16.44 -23.85 1.81
N HIS A 81 15.87 -23.91 0.60
CA HIS A 81 16.62 -24.22 -0.60
C HIS A 81 17.79 -23.23 -0.78
N PRO A 82 19.01 -23.68 -1.15
CA PRO A 82 20.21 -22.83 -1.15
C PRO A 82 20.13 -21.61 -2.09
N ASN A 83 19.26 -21.65 -3.10
CA ASN A 83 19.03 -20.54 -4.02
C ASN A 83 17.97 -19.53 -3.52
N VAL A 84 17.33 -19.80 -2.37
CA VAL A 84 16.26 -18.95 -1.82
C VAL A 84 16.75 -18.17 -0.62
N SER A 85 16.54 -16.86 -0.66
CA SER A 85 16.67 -16.01 0.52
C SER A 85 15.34 -15.91 1.25
N LEU A 86 15.22 -16.56 2.42
CA LEU A 86 14.05 -16.45 3.28
C LEU A 86 14.22 -15.33 4.32
N VAL A 87 13.24 -14.43 4.38
CA VAL A 87 13.10 -13.43 5.44
C VAL A 87 11.73 -13.47 6.09
N VAL A 88 11.67 -13.27 7.41
CA VAL A 88 10.43 -13.34 8.20
C VAL A 88 10.31 -12.09 9.06
N SER A 89 9.21 -11.34 8.92
CA SER A 89 8.92 -10.12 9.69
C SER A 89 7.77 -10.38 10.67
N PRO A 90 8.03 -10.51 11.98
CA PRO A 90 6.97 -10.72 12.96
C PRO A 90 6.07 -9.49 13.09
N GLY A 91 4.76 -9.68 13.25
CA GLY A 91 3.80 -8.56 13.23
C GLY A 91 3.87 -7.63 14.42
N SER A 92 4.36 -8.14 15.55
CA SER A 92 4.51 -7.36 16.77
C SER A 92 5.63 -7.93 17.65
N ARG A 93 6.12 -7.08 18.55
CA ARG A 93 7.04 -7.48 19.62
C ARG A 93 6.45 -8.60 20.49
N GLN A 94 5.14 -8.57 20.73
CA GLN A 94 4.42 -9.57 21.50
C GLN A 94 4.48 -10.94 20.81
N VAL A 95 4.13 -11.02 19.52
CA VAL A 95 4.18 -12.28 18.76
C VAL A 95 5.63 -12.80 18.70
N LEU A 96 6.60 -11.93 18.40
CA LEU A 96 8.02 -12.29 18.40
C LEU A 96 8.47 -12.87 19.75
N GLN A 97 8.08 -12.26 20.86
CA GLN A 97 8.40 -12.76 22.20
C GLN A 97 7.78 -14.14 22.44
N MET A 98 6.55 -14.38 22.00
CA MET A 98 5.86 -15.66 22.18
C MET A 98 6.55 -16.78 21.41
N ILE A 99 6.87 -16.57 20.12
CA ILE A 99 7.57 -17.58 19.31
C ILE A 99 9.03 -17.79 19.76
N ALA A 100 9.64 -16.79 20.39
CA ALA A 100 10.96 -16.94 20.99
C ALA A 100 10.94 -17.86 22.21
N ARG A 101 9.88 -17.75 23.03
CA ARG A 101 9.75 -18.54 24.28
C ARG A 101 9.40 -20.00 24.05
N ASN A 102 8.67 -20.32 22.98
CA ASN A 102 8.26 -21.70 22.69
C ASN A 102 9.22 -22.44 21.75
N GLY A 103 10.31 -21.79 21.30
CA GLY A 103 11.33 -22.39 20.44
C GLY A 103 11.07 -22.26 18.93
N ALA A 104 9.89 -21.83 18.50
CA ALA A 104 9.56 -21.68 17.08
C ALA A 104 10.48 -20.68 16.36
N LEU A 105 10.92 -19.62 17.05
CA LEU A 105 11.93 -18.71 16.50
C LEU A 105 13.25 -19.43 16.20
N ALA A 106 13.67 -20.35 17.06
CA ALA A 106 14.87 -21.14 16.86
C ALA A 106 14.70 -22.12 15.69
N ASP A 107 13.53 -22.74 15.54
CA ASP A 107 13.20 -23.60 14.40
C ASP A 107 13.29 -22.83 13.06
N LEU A 108 12.76 -21.60 13.01
CA LEU A 108 12.86 -20.73 11.83
C LEU A 108 14.33 -20.38 11.49
N ILE A 109 15.12 -20.00 12.49
CA ILE A 109 16.54 -19.67 12.30
C ILE A 109 17.32 -20.91 11.84
N ALA A 110 17.07 -22.07 12.46
CA ALA A 110 17.72 -23.33 12.10
C ALA A 110 17.43 -23.75 10.65
N ALA A 111 16.23 -23.45 10.15
CA ALA A 111 15.88 -23.67 8.75
C ALA A 111 16.57 -22.71 7.77
N GLY A 112 17.20 -21.63 8.24
CA GLY A 112 17.89 -20.64 7.42
C GLY A 112 17.12 -19.32 7.23
N ALA A 113 16.04 -19.09 7.98
CA ALA A 113 15.30 -17.82 7.91
C ALA A 113 16.09 -16.67 8.55
N ARG A 114 16.10 -15.50 7.89
CA ARG A 114 16.58 -14.25 8.51
C ARG A 114 15.41 -13.49 9.10
N ILE A 115 15.45 -13.30 10.41
CA ILE A 115 14.38 -12.62 11.15
C ILE A 115 14.57 -11.11 11.05
N LEU A 116 13.54 -10.41 10.62
CA LEU A 116 13.50 -8.95 10.50
C LEU A 116 12.86 -8.32 11.73
N GLU A 117 13.01 -7.00 11.85
CA GLU A 117 12.33 -6.21 12.87
C GLU A 117 10.80 -6.33 12.75
N SER A 118 10.10 -6.16 13.87
CA SER A 118 8.64 -6.04 13.88
C SER A 118 8.18 -4.69 13.33
N ALA A 119 8.27 -4.55 12.01
CA ALA A 119 7.97 -3.37 11.24
C ALA A 119 7.48 -3.76 9.83
N CYS A 120 7.00 -2.78 9.04
CA CYS A 120 6.55 -3.04 7.67
C CYS A 120 7.67 -3.58 6.75
N GLY A 121 8.89 -3.05 6.90
CA GLY A 121 10.08 -3.49 6.18
C GLY A 121 9.85 -3.66 4.66
N PRO A 122 10.15 -4.84 4.08
CA PRO A 122 10.07 -5.09 2.64
C PRO A 122 8.68 -4.87 2.01
N CYS A 123 7.60 -4.96 2.79
CA CYS A 123 6.23 -4.71 2.31
C CYS A 123 6.03 -3.25 1.85
N ALA A 124 6.77 -2.31 2.44
CA ALA A 124 6.81 -0.91 2.04
C ALA A 124 8.01 -0.54 1.15
N GLY A 125 8.75 -1.55 0.65
CA GLY A 125 9.97 -1.34 -0.13
C GLY A 125 11.19 -0.96 0.70
N MET A 126 11.18 -1.19 2.02
CA MET A 126 12.31 -0.90 2.90
C MET A 126 13.18 -2.14 3.10
N GLY A 127 14.28 -2.22 2.35
CA GLY A 127 15.19 -3.36 2.38
C GLY A 127 14.64 -4.59 1.66
N GLN A 128 15.46 -5.65 1.58
CA GLN A 128 15.14 -6.92 0.90
C GLN A 128 14.59 -6.74 -0.53
N VAL A 129 15.20 -5.81 -1.28
CA VAL A 129 14.96 -5.70 -2.72
C VAL A 129 15.43 -7.00 -3.38
N PRO A 130 14.59 -7.70 -4.17
CA PRO A 130 15.01 -8.86 -4.96
C PRO A 130 16.15 -8.50 -5.91
N SER A 131 16.95 -9.49 -6.32
CA SER A 131 17.90 -9.28 -7.42
C SER A 131 17.16 -9.00 -8.73
N PHE A 132 17.86 -8.41 -9.70
CA PHE A 132 17.29 -8.10 -11.02
C PHE A 132 16.61 -9.33 -11.65
N ASP A 133 15.39 -9.15 -12.15
CA ASP A 133 14.53 -10.19 -12.76
C ASP A 133 14.24 -11.41 -11.85
N ALA A 134 14.45 -11.28 -10.54
CA ALA A 134 14.22 -12.37 -9.61
C ALA A 134 12.74 -12.56 -9.28
N VAL A 135 12.37 -13.82 -9.09
CA VAL A 135 11.05 -14.19 -8.57
C VAL A 135 11.08 -14.09 -7.05
N SER A 136 10.16 -13.31 -6.50
CA SER A 136 9.95 -13.17 -5.06
C SER A 136 8.52 -13.56 -4.69
N VAL A 137 8.36 -14.55 -3.81
CA VAL A 137 7.05 -14.95 -3.28
C VAL A 137 6.88 -14.34 -1.90
N ARG A 138 5.80 -13.60 -1.67
CA ARG A 138 5.62 -12.83 -0.43
C ARG A 138 4.24 -13.04 0.18
N SER A 139 4.16 -13.13 1.50
CA SER A 139 2.88 -13.16 2.22
C SER A 139 2.40 -11.76 2.60
N PHE A 140 2.50 -10.84 1.63
CA PHE A 140 2.07 -9.44 1.75
C PHE A 140 0.79 -9.22 0.94
N ASN A 141 0.32 -7.98 0.84
CA ASN A 141 -0.94 -7.64 0.16
C ASN A 141 -0.79 -6.83 -1.13
N ARG A 142 0.43 -6.44 -1.53
CA ARG A 142 0.66 -5.58 -2.71
C ARG A 142 1.95 -5.92 -3.44
N ASN A 143 1.87 -6.00 -4.77
CA ASN A 143 2.96 -6.33 -5.68
C ASN A 143 3.01 -5.44 -6.93
N PHE A 144 2.56 -4.18 -6.83
CA PHE A 144 2.67 -3.20 -7.91
C PHE A 144 4.12 -3.00 -8.36
N PRO A 145 4.37 -2.66 -9.65
CA PRO A 145 5.71 -2.35 -10.14
C PRO A 145 6.43 -1.30 -9.29
N GLY A 146 7.69 -1.55 -8.95
CA GLY A 146 8.55 -0.63 -8.19
C GLY A 146 8.29 -0.62 -6.67
N ARG A 147 7.19 -1.23 -6.20
CA ARG A 147 6.87 -1.31 -4.76
C ARG A 147 7.98 -1.96 -3.94
N SER A 148 8.68 -2.91 -4.54
CA SER A 148 9.74 -3.70 -3.90
C SER A 148 11.15 -3.28 -4.33
N GLY A 149 11.33 -2.05 -4.83
CA GLY A 149 12.62 -1.50 -5.24
C GLY A 149 12.74 -1.33 -6.76
N ASP A 150 12.90 -2.42 -7.50
CA ASP A 150 13.00 -2.41 -8.96
C ASP A 150 11.63 -2.63 -9.64
N PRO A 151 11.26 -1.83 -10.66
CA PRO A 151 10.04 -2.03 -11.44
C PRO A 151 9.91 -3.38 -12.15
N ASN A 152 11.02 -4.03 -12.47
CA ASN A 152 11.05 -5.32 -13.19
C ASN A 152 10.98 -6.53 -12.25
N ASN A 153 10.96 -6.32 -10.93
CA ASN A 153 10.89 -7.42 -9.98
C ASN A 153 9.57 -8.20 -10.11
N ARG A 154 9.68 -9.52 -10.23
CA ARG A 154 8.53 -10.42 -10.37
C ARG A 154 8.05 -10.87 -9.00
N VAL A 155 7.21 -10.04 -8.39
CA VAL A 155 6.69 -10.27 -7.03
C VAL A 155 5.32 -10.95 -7.07
N TYR A 156 5.24 -12.13 -6.48
CA TYR A 156 4.01 -12.91 -6.31
C TYR A 156 3.51 -12.79 -4.87
N LEU A 157 2.19 -12.79 -4.67
CA LEU A 157 1.58 -12.76 -3.34
C LEU A 157 0.89 -14.09 -3.03
N ALA A 158 1.21 -14.71 -1.90
CA ALA A 158 0.67 -16.01 -1.51
C ALA A 158 0.53 -16.13 0.02
N SER A 159 -0.14 -17.17 0.49
CA SER A 159 -0.23 -17.46 1.93
C SER A 159 1.14 -17.81 2.55
N PRO A 160 1.31 -17.72 3.88
CA PRO A 160 2.50 -18.24 4.55
C PRO A 160 2.79 -19.70 4.20
N ALA A 161 1.78 -20.57 4.15
CA ALA A 161 1.99 -21.97 3.77
C ALA A 161 2.63 -22.12 2.38
N ALA A 162 2.13 -21.37 1.38
CA ALA A 162 2.71 -21.35 0.04
C ALA A 162 4.13 -20.77 0.03
N CYS A 163 4.40 -19.73 0.83
CA CYS A 163 5.75 -19.20 1.01
C CYS A 163 6.71 -20.23 1.63
N ALA A 164 6.29 -20.99 2.64
CA ALA A 164 7.12 -22.04 3.25
C ALA A 164 7.44 -23.16 2.24
N ALA A 165 6.43 -23.60 1.49
CA ALA A 165 6.60 -24.58 0.43
C ALA A 165 7.61 -24.09 -0.62
N ALA A 166 7.44 -22.86 -1.11
CA ALA A 166 8.37 -22.27 -2.07
C ALA A 166 9.79 -22.09 -1.51
N ALA A 167 9.93 -21.75 -0.22
CA ALA A 167 11.23 -21.64 0.42
C ALA A 167 11.96 -22.97 0.51
N MET A 168 11.25 -24.08 0.75
CA MET A 168 11.82 -25.42 0.78
C MET A 168 12.09 -25.98 -0.63
N ALA A 169 11.19 -25.74 -1.58
CA ALA A 169 11.28 -26.29 -2.92
C ALA A 169 12.30 -25.55 -3.80
N GLY A 170 12.49 -24.24 -3.60
CA GLY A 170 13.28 -23.40 -4.52
C GLY A 170 12.51 -22.93 -5.74
N GLU A 171 11.21 -23.19 -5.78
CA GLU A 171 10.29 -22.88 -6.88
C GLU A 171 8.87 -22.66 -6.34
N ILE A 172 7.96 -22.09 -7.14
CA ILE A 172 6.54 -22.03 -6.80
C ILE A 172 6.02 -23.47 -6.70
N ALA A 173 5.46 -23.82 -5.55
CA ALA A 173 5.00 -25.17 -5.24
C ALA A 173 3.68 -25.14 -4.46
N ASP A 174 2.84 -26.15 -4.71
CA ASP A 174 1.64 -26.38 -3.92
C ASP A 174 1.99 -26.60 -2.44
N PRO A 175 1.35 -25.90 -1.49
CA PRO A 175 1.65 -26.08 -0.07
C PRO A 175 1.10 -27.36 0.55
N ARG A 176 0.09 -28.01 -0.06
CA ARG A 176 -0.60 -29.17 0.53
C ARG A 176 0.33 -30.35 0.86
N PRO A 177 1.31 -30.72 0.01
CA PRO A 177 2.30 -31.76 0.34
C PRO A 177 3.24 -31.40 1.50
N TYR A 178 3.32 -30.12 1.87
CA TYR A 178 4.16 -29.62 2.96
C TYR A 178 3.36 -29.31 4.24
N ALA A 179 2.03 -29.40 4.19
CA ALA A 179 1.16 -29.02 5.28
C ALA A 179 1.44 -29.85 6.54
N THR A 180 1.40 -29.15 7.67
CA THR A 180 1.48 -29.74 9.01
C THR A 180 0.15 -29.58 9.72
N ASP A 181 0.02 -30.18 10.91
CA ASP A 181 -1.12 -29.92 11.78
C ASP A 181 -1.26 -28.42 12.09
N ASN A 182 -2.49 -27.97 12.25
CA ASN A 182 -2.79 -26.59 12.59
C ASN A 182 -2.34 -26.29 14.02
N VAL A 183 -1.40 -25.34 14.19
CA VAL A 183 -0.85 -24.96 15.49
C VAL A 183 -1.84 -24.16 16.34
N GLY A 184 -2.98 -23.74 15.77
CA GLY A 184 -4.05 -23.08 16.50
C GLY A 184 -3.67 -21.72 17.07
N LEU A 185 -4.54 -21.19 17.94
CA LEU A 185 -4.27 -19.99 18.72
C LEU A 185 -3.69 -20.38 20.09
N PRO A 186 -2.84 -19.53 20.70
CA PRO A 186 -2.39 -19.77 22.06
C PRO A 186 -3.55 -19.59 23.04
N ASP A 187 -3.51 -20.29 24.17
CA ASP A 187 -4.52 -20.13 25.23
C ASP A 187 -4.65 -18.68 25.71
N ALA A 188 -3.53 -17.96 25.72
CA ALA A 188 -3.46 -16.53 26.02
C ALA A 188 -2.28 -15.86 25.32
N TYR A 189 -2.45 -14.59 24.99
CA TYR A 189 -1.37 -13.73 24.51
C TYR A 189 -0.63 -13.09 25.70
N ILE A 190 0.71 -12.99 25.59
CA ILE A 190 1.54 -12.31 26.60
C ILE A 190 1.33 -10.80 26.47
N ILE A 191 0.67 -10.15 27.42
CA ILE A 191 0.51 -8.69 27.39
C ILE A 191 1.76 -8.02 27.99
N ASP A 192 2.38 -7.13 27.23
CA ASP A 192 3.53 -6.36 27.65
C ASP A 192 3.44 -4.95 27.04
N ASP A 193 2.98 -4.00 27.85
CA ASP A 193 2.81 -2.60 27.47
C ASP A 193 3.98 -1.71 27.87
N SER A 194 5.12 -2.29 28.30
CA SER A 194 6.29 -1.52 28.74
C SER A 194 6.88 -0.59 27.67
N GLY A 195 6.59 -0.85 26.39
CA GLY A 195 6.97 0.01 25.27
C GLY A 195 5.97 1.13 24.94
N VAL A 196 4.83 1.19 25.64
CA VAL A 196 3.80 2.22 25.46
C VAL A 196 4.09 3.38 26.39
N LEU A 197 4.44 4.52 25.83
CA LEU A 197 4.64 5.76 26.59
C LEU A 197 3.29 6.49 26.72
N PRO A 198 2.77 6.72 27.93
CA PRO A 198 1.56 7.51 28.10
C PRO A 198 1.81 8.99 27.74
N PRO A 199 0.77 9.76 27.39
CA PRO A 199 0.91 11.19 27.21
C PRO A 199 1.45 11.84 28.50
N ALA A 200 2.25 12.89 28.34
CA ALA A 200 2.73 13.65 29.49
C ALA A 200 1.57 14.34 30.23
N PRO A 201 1.68 14.56 31.55
CA PRO A 201 0.64 15.25 32.32
C PRO A 201 0.36 16.69 31.85
N GLU A 202 1.38 17.38 31.34
CA GLU A 202 1.32 18.76 30.86
C GLU A 202 1.92 18.85 29.44
N PRO A 203 1.21 18.34 28.41
CA PRO A 203 1.75 18.24 27.06
C PRO A 203 2.04 19.60 26.41
N GLU A 204 1.35 20.66 26.82
CA GLU A 204 1.52 22.02 26.28
C GLU A 204 2.84 22.67 26.72
N ALA A 205 3.42 22.24 27.85
CA ALA A 205 4.69 22.75 28.36
C ALA A 205 5.91 22.14 27.66
N ILE A 206 5.71 21.13 26.80
CA ILE A 206 6.80 20.39 26.15
C ILE A 206 7.30 21.16 24.92
N GLU A 207 8.59 21.50 24.94
CA GLU A 207 9.29 22.03 23.76
C GLU A 207 9.51 20.91 22.72
N ILE A 208 8.85 21.02 21.57
CA ILE A 208 9.05 20.07 20.44
C ILE A 208 10.28 20.48 19.63
N ARG A 209 11.37 19.73 19.79
CA ARG A 209 12.59 19.91 18.98
C ARG A 209 12.45 19.24 17.62
N ARG A 210 12.62 20.02 16.55
CA ARG A 210 12.51 19.56 15.16
C ARG A 210 13.85 19.60 14.46
N GLY A 211 14.23 18.49 13.80
CA GLY A 211 15.43 18.42 12.98
C GLY A 211 15.29 19.20 11.65
N PRO A 212 16.38 19.41 10.90
CA PRO A 212 16.37 20.21 9.67
C PRO A 212 15.47 19.64 8.56
N ASN A 213 15.20 18.34 8.59
CA ASN A 213 14.31 17.62 7.67
C ASN A 213 12.83 17.61 8.13
N ILE A 214 12.47 18.36 9.17
CA ILE A 214 11.06 18.56 9.54
C ILE A 214 10.71 20.00 9.16
N LYS A 215 9.83 20.16 8.17
CA LYS A 215 9.37 21.46 7.68
C LYS A 215 7.93 21.71 8.10
N PRO A 216 7.51 22.99 8.25
CA PRO A 216 6.10 23.32 8.38
C PRO A 216 5.30 22.73 7.21
N LEU A 217 4.08 22.29 7.48
CA LEU A 217 3.15 21.86 6.45
C LEU A 217 2.82 23.05 5.54
N PRO A 218 2.98 22.93 4.21
CA PRO A 218 2.48 23.94 3.28
C PRO A 218 0.96 24.08 3.42
N THR A 219 0.49 25.31 3.37
CA THR A 219 -0.94 25.62 3.40
C THR A 219 -1.34 26.25 2.09
N ARG A 220 -2.54 25.92 1.61
CA ARG A 220 -3.18 26.61 0.50
C ARG A 220 -4.14 27.65 1.08
N GLY A 221 -4.17 28.84 0.49
CA GLY A 221 -5.16 29.86 0.82
C GLY A 221 -6.56 29.51 0.30
N ASN A 222 -7.45 30.50 0.27
CA ASN A 222 -8.79 30.32 -0.29
C ASN A 222 -8.74 29.92 -1.76
N LEU A 223 -9.60 28.97 -2.17
CA LEU A 223 -9.76 28.55 -3.56
C LEU A 223 -10.03 29.74 -4.47
N GLU A 224 -9.33 29.93 -5.57
CA GLU A 224 -9.48 31.08 -6.47
C GLU A 224 -10.90 31.15 -7.11
N PRO A 225 -11.42 32.34 -7.46
CA PRO A 225 -12.73 32.44 -8.11
C PRO A 225 -12.76 31.83 -9.52
N VAL A 226 -11.61 31.81 -10.21
CA VAL A 226 -11.42 31.18 -11.52
C VAL A 226 -10.19 30.28 -11.44
N LEU A 227 -10.30 29.02 -11.88
CA LEU A 227 -9.13 28.16 -12.07
C LEU A 227 -8.76 28.15 -13.54
N SER A 228 -7.55 28.59 -13.85
CA SER A 228 -6.99 28.49 -15.21
C SER A 228 -5.58 27.93 -15.18
N GLY A 229 -5.16 27.26 -16.25
CA GLY A 229 -3.82 26.68 -16.33
C GLY A 229 -3.72 25.55 -17.34
N THR A 230 -2.50 25.05 -17.49
CA THR A 230 -2.16 24.03 -18.48
C THR A 230 -2.41 22.62 -17.94
N VAL A 231 -2.80 21.69 -18.80
CA VAL A 231 -2.81 20.26 -18.48
C VAL A 231 -1.38 19.76 -18.42
N MET A 232 -0.92 19.45 -17.21
CA MET A 232 0.47 19.05 -16.97
C MET A 232 0.73 17.59 -17.29
N LEU A 233 -0.29 16.75 -17.11
CA LEU A 233 -0.20 15.30 -17.26
C LEU A 233 -1.56 14.70 -17.58
N LYS A 234 -1.59 13.76 -18.54
CA LYS A 234 -2.72 12.89 -18.86
C LYS A 234 -2.32 11.46 -18.49
N LEU A 235 -3.19 10.76 -17.78
CA LEU A 235 -2.87 9.49 -17.15
C LEU A 235 -3.92 8.42 -17.46
N ASP A 236 -3.46 7.19 -17.64
CA ASP A 236 -4.31 6.04 -17.92
C ASP A 236 -5.08 5.54 -16.68
N ASP A 237 -5.73 4.38 -16.82
CA ASP A 237 -6.46 3.73 -15.74
C ASP A 237 -5.52 3.30 -14.61
N ASN A 238 -6.09 3.16 -13.40
CA ASN A 238 -5.46 2.44 -12.29
C ASN A 238 -4.13 3.05 -11.79
N ILE A 239 -3.98 4.37 -11.90
CA ILE A 239 -2.84 5.08 -11.31
C ILE A 239 -2.89 4.97 -9.78
N SER A 240 -1.94 4.23 -9.22
CA SER A 240 -1.82 4.08 -7.76
C SER A 240 -1.16 5.29 -7.11
N THR A 241 -1.31 5.43 -5.79
CA THR A 241 -0.53 6.42 -5.04
C THR A 241 0.98 6.12 -5.06
N ASP A 242 1.42 4.91 -5.43
CA ASP A 242 2.84 4.61 -5.67
C ASP A 242 3.33 5.17 -7.02
N HIS A 243 2.45 5.26 -8.04
CA HIS A 243 2.74 5.98 -9.28
C HIS A 243 2.78 7.50 -9.06
N ILE A 244 1.84 8.03 -8.26
CA ILE A 244 1.78 9.46 -7.93
C ILE A 244 3.00 9.87 -7.10
N LEU A 245 3.25 9.19 -5.97
CA LEU A 245 4.36 9.50 -5.09
C LEU A 245 4.93 8.20 -4.48
N PRO A 246 6.04 7.69 -5.01
CA PRO A 246 6.56 6.39 -4.62
C PRO A 246 6.93 6.29 -3.14
N ALA A 247 7.00 5.06 -2.63
CA ALA A 247 7.51 4.78 -1.29
C ALA A 247 9.03 4.50 -1.35
N GLY A 248 9.52 3.68 -0.42
CA GLY A 248 10.90 3.23 -0.42
C GLY A 248 11.89 4.13 0.32
N PRO A 249 13.16 3.74 0.34
CA PRO A 249 14.19 4.29 1.24
C PRO A 249 14.56 5.73 0.92
N THR A 250 14.30 6.20 -0.30
CA THR A 250 14.61 7.58 -0.69
C THR A 250 13.49 8.56 -0.34
N VAL A 251 12.23 8.10 -0.38
CA VAL A 251 11.06 8.98 -0.23
C VAL A 251 10.52 8.96 1.20
N LEU A 252 10.48 7.80 1.86
CA LEU A 252 9.93 7.66 3.21
C LEU A 252 10.63 8.51 4.27
N PRO A 253 11.96 8.72 4.24
CA PRO A 253 12.62 9.63 5.17
C PRO A 253 12.18 11.10 5.03
N LEU A 254 11.56 11.48 3.91
CA LEU A 254 11.16 12.87 3.63
C LEU A 254 9.70 13.18 3.99
N ARG A 255 8.97 12.27 4.66
CA ARG A 255 7.53 12.43 4.97
C ARG A 255 7.20 13.70 5.74
N SER A 256 8.11 14.21 6.55
CA SER A 256 7.94 15.45 7.30
C SER A 256 8.52 16.69 6.59
N ASN A 257 8.91 16.54 5.32
CA ASN A 257 9.53 17.59 4.50
C ASN A 257 8.85 17.65 3.13
N VAL A 258 7.71 18.33 3.08
CA VAL A 258 6.88 18.43 1.86
C VAL A 258 7.66 19.01 0.67
N PRO A 259 8.47 20.08 0.83
CA PRO A 259 9.30 20.58 -0.27
C PRO A 259 10.25 19.52 -0.85
N ALA A 260 10.87 18.69 -0.01
CA ALA A 260 11.82 17.69 -0.47
C ALA A 260 11.14 16.44 -1.05
N ILE A 261 10.05 15.97 -0.42
CA ILE A 261 9.34 14.77 -0.88
C ILE A 261 8.58 15.04 -2.19
N ALA A 262 8.12 16.27 -2.42
CA ALA A 262 7.43 16.63 -3.65
C ALA A 262 8.31 16.46 -4.90
N GLU A 263 9.64 16.55 -4.79
CA GLU A 263 10.60 16.31 -5.89
C GLU A 263 10.52 14.90 -6.51
N TYR A 264 9.76 13.97 -5.90
CA TYR A 264 9.57 12.60 -6.38
C TYR A 264 8.21 12.38 -7.04
N LEU A 265 7.39 13.43 -7.15
CA LEU A 265 6.05 13.35 -7.71
C LEU A 265 6.10 12.88 -9.17
N PHE A 266 5.34 11.83 -9.48
CA PHE A 266 5.27 11.14 -10.78
C PHE A 266 6.61 10.65 -11.34
N ARG A 267 7.66 10.49 -10.52
CA ARG A 267 9.01 10.18 -10.99
C ARG A 267 9.12 8.93 -11.89
N TYR A 268 8.29 7.91 -11.63
CA TYR A 268 8.29 6.68 -12.43
C TYR A 268 7.32 6.72 -13.62
N VAL A 269 6.50 7.76 -13.72
CA VAL A 269 5.53 7.98 -14.80
C VAL A 269 6.08 8.97 -15.82
N ASP A 270 6.53 10.13 -15.34
CA ASP A 270 7.19 11.17 -16.14
C ASP A 270 8.32 11.81 -15.30
N PRO A 271 9.59 11.44 -15.54
CA PRO A 271 10.74 11.99 -14.83
C PRO A 271 10.92 13.51 -14.98
N THR A 272 10.30 14.11 -16.00
CA THR A 272 10.39 15.56 -16.28
C THR A 272 9.27 16.37 -15.62
N PHE A 273 8.26 15.69 -15.05
CA PHE A 273 7.05 16.33 -14.52
C PHE A 273 7.36 17.46 -13.52
N VAL A 274 8.25 17.20 -12.56
CA VAL A 274 8.59 18.17 -11.49
C VAL A 274 9.22 19.44 -12.06
N GLU A 275 10.05 19.32 -13.10
CA GLU A 275 10.66 20.47 -13.76
C GLU A 275 9.58 21.32 -14.45
N ARG A 276 8.69 20.68 -15.22
CA ARG A 276 7.62 21.34 -15.96
C ARG A 276 6.59 22.01 -15.05
N VAL A 277 6.17 21.36 -13.97
CA VAL A 277 5.17 21.91 -13.03
C VAL A 277 5.72 23.12 -12.26
N LYS A 278 7.02 23.14 -11.95
CA LYS A 278 7.67 24.30 -11.35
C LYS A 278 7.72 25.49 -12.32
N ALA A 279 8.05 25.23 -13.58
CA ALA A 279 8.14 26.28 -14.61
C ALA A 279 6.78 26.92 -14.93
N SER A 280 5.70 26.14 -14.90
CA SER A 280 4.32 26.59 -15.14
C SER A 280 3.65 27.21 -13.91
N GLY A 281 4.16 26.94 -12.70
CA GLY A 281 3.52 27.37 -11.46
C GLY A 281 2.24 26.60 -11.14
N GLY A 282 2.12 25.36 -11.65
CA GLY A 282 0.97 24.49 -11.43
C GLY A 282 0.08 24.33 -12.67
N GLY A 283 -1.11 23.76 -12.47
CA GLY A 283 -2.01 23.44 -13.58
C GLY A 283 -3.04 22.37 -13.23
N PHE A 284 -3.37 21.55 -14.22
CA PHE A 284 -4.34 20.46 -14.10
C PHE A 284 -3.71 19.11 -14.37
N ILE A 285 -4.32 18.06 -13.83
CA ILE A 285 -4.02 16.66 -14.18
C ILE A 285 -5.31 16.02 -14.68
N VAL A 286 -5.21 15.22 -15.74
CA VAL A 286 -6.30 14.42 -16.28
C VAL A 286 -5.97 12.95 -16.10
N ALA A 287 -6.93 12.15 -15.68
CA ALA A 287 -6.76 10.71 -15.47
C ALA A 287 -7.97 9.92 -15.97
N ALA A 288 -7.77 8.63 -16.24
CA ALA A 288 -8.87 7.74 -16.60
C ALA A 288 -9.54 7.16 -15.33
N GLN A 289 -9.77 5.85 -15.27
CA GLN A 289 -10.48 5.21 -14.15
C GLN A 289 -9.60 4.98 -12.92
N ASN A 290 -10.22 4.99 -11.74
CA ASN A 290 -9.65 4.54 -10.47
C ASN A 290 -8.34 5.28 -10.08
N TYR A 291 -8.30 6.59 -10.31
CA TYR A 291 -7.14 7.41 -9.98
C TYR A 291 -6.89 7.48 -8.46
N GLY A 292 -5.64 7.27 -8.07
CA GLY A 292 -5.20 7.32 -6.67
C GLY A 292 -5.42 6.03 -5.87
N GLN A 293 -5.49 4.88 -6.53
CA GLN A 293 -5.69 3.61 -5.83
C GLN A 293 -4.53 3.22 -4.90
N GLY A 294 -4.79 2.32 -3.94
CA GLY A 294 -3.75 1.73 -3.09
C GLY A 294 -3.57 2.42 -1.74
N SER A 295 -2.40 2.99 -1.48
CA SER A 295 -2.04 3.48 -0.13
C SER A 295 -2.73 4.80 0.21
N SER A 296 -3.17 4.97 1.46
CA SER A 296 -3.88 6.15 1.99
C SER A 296 -3.02 7.42 2.14
N ARG A 297 -1.80 7.42 1.61
CA ARG A 297 -0.82 8.51 1.78
C ARG A 297 -1.38 9.85 1.30
N GLU A 298 -1.57 10.75 2.25
CA GLU A 298 -2.03 12.10 2.03
C GLU A 298 -1.04 12.95 1.20
N HIS A 299 0.26 12.61 1.24
CA HIS A 299 1.29 13.26 0.41
C HIS A 299 1.01 13.15 -1.09
N ALA A 300 0.29 12.11 -1.54
CA ALA A 300 -0.11 12.00 -2.94
C ALA A 300 -1.11 13.09 -3.36
N ALA A 301 -1.75 13.80 -2.42
CA ALA A 301 -2.59 14.97 -2.66
C ALA A 301 -1.88 16.28 -2.25
N MET A 302 -1.15 16.26 -1.12
CA MET A 302 -0.41 17.40 -0.60
C MET A 302 0.72 17.87 -1.53
N CYS A 303 1.45 16.94 -2.17
CA CYS A 303 2.54 17.30 -3.08
C CYS A 303 2.05 17.91 -4.40
N PRO A 304 0.99 17.39 -5.05
CA PRO A 304 0.33 18.12 -6.14
C PRO A 304 -0.11 19.53 -5.71
N MET A 305 -0.72 19.69 -4.54
CA MET A 305 -1.08 21.01 -4.00
C MET A 305 0.14 21.92 -3.86
N TYR A 306 1.25 21.39 -3.31
CA TYR A 306 2.49 22.15 -3.10
C TYR A 306 3.06 22.73 -4.41
N PHE A 307 2.92 22.01 -5.53
CA PHE A 307 3.32 22.50 -6.86
C PHE A 307 2.24 23.28 -7.61
N GLY A 308 1.12 23.62 -6.96
CA GLY A 308 0.07 24.44 -7.57
C GLY A 308 -0.88 23.67 -8.49
N ILE A 309 -0.97 22.34 -8.38
CA ILE A 309 -2.04 21.60 -9.07
C ILE A 309 -3.39 22.04 -8.50
N LYS A 310 -4.24 22.57 -9.38
CA LYS A 310 -5.48 23.26 -9.02
C LYS A 310 -6.64 22.27 -8.90
N ALA A 311 -6.78 21.40 -9.90
CA ALA A 311 -7.78 20.36 -9.95
C ALA A 311 -7.23 19.12 -10.67
N ILE A 312 -7.83 17.98 -10.36
CA ILE A 312 -7.60 16.71 -11.04
C ILE A 312 -8.94 16.26 -11.61
N MET A 313 -9.00 15.99 -12.91
CA MET A 313 -10.19 15.49 -13.59
C MET A 313 -9.98 14.02 -13.91
N ALA A 314 -10.85 13.14 -13.40
CA ALA A 314 -10.75 11.70 -13.65
C ALA A 314 -12.08 11.09 -14.10
N LYS A 315 -12.05 9.93 -14.76
CA LYS A 315 -13.28 9.14 -14.98
C LYS A 315 -13.81 8.63 -13.63
N SER A 316 -12.92 8.22 -12.73
CA SER A 316 -13.25 7.87 -11.34
C SER A 316 -12.04 7.96 -10.41
N PHE A 317 -12.29 8.04 -9.10
CA PHE A 317 -11.25 8.14 -8.06
C PHE A 317 -11.36 7.00 -7.05
N ALA A 318 -10.23 6.59 -6.49
CA ALA A 318 -10.22 5.81 -5.26
C ALA A 318 -10.66 6.69 -4.07
N ARG A 319 -11.56 6.15 -3.23
CA ARG A 319 -12.25 6.89 -2.15
C ARG A 319 -11.32 7.74 -1.27
N ILE A 320 -10.30 7.12 -0.67
CA ILE A 320 -9.39 7.81 0.28
C ILE A 320 -8.61 8.92 -0.41
N HIS A 321 -8.16 8.69 -1.66
CA HIS A 321 -7.38 9.69 -2.38
C HIS A 321 -8.23 10.91 -2.75
N ARG A 322 -9.48 10.70 -3.19
CA ARG A 322 -10.45 11.78 -3.41
C ARG A 322 -10.61 12.65 -2.16
N ASP A 323 -10.80 12.02 -1.00
CA ASP A 323 -11.00 12.75 0.25
C ASP A 323 -9.72 13.53 0.65
N ASN A 324 -8.54 12.96 0.41
CA ASN A 324 -7.26 13.66 0.62
C ASN A 324 -7.09 14.88 -0.31
N LEU A 325 -7.52 14.79 -1.58
CA LEU A 325 -7.48 15.93 -2.51
C LEU A 325 -8.33 17.10 -1.99
N ILE A 326 -9.52 16.81 -1.48
CA ILE A 326 -10.41 17.79 -0.85
C ILE A 326 -9.74 18.45 0.36
N ASN A 327 -9.11 17.65 1.23
CA ASN A 327 -8.41 18.15 2.43
C ASN A 327 -7.27 19.14 2.11
N TYR A 328 -6.65 19.04 0.93
CA TYR A 328 -5.62 19.97 0.47
C TYR A 328 -6.13 20.96 -0.59
N ALA A 329 -7.45 21.10 -0.73
CA ALA A 329 -8.09 22.00 -1.67
C ALA A 329 -7.60 21.83 -3.13
N VAL A 330 -7.23 20.61 -3.53
CA VAL A 330 -7.08 20.22 -4.94
C VAL A 330 -8.42 19.65 -5.37
N LEU A 331 -9.10 20.29 -6.32
CA LEU A 331 -10.48 19.92 -6.64
C LEU A 331 -10.53 18.57 -7.41
N PRO A 332 -11.11 17.49 -6.86
CA PRO A 332 -11.31 16.25 -7.60
C PRO A 332 -12.61 16.32 -8.39
N LEU A 333 -12.51 16.29 -9.72
CA LEU A 333 -13.65 16.40 -10.63
C LEU A 333 -13.83 15.10 -11.40
N THR A 334 -15.06 14.59 -11.44
CA THR A 334 -15.41 13.45 -12.30
C THR A 334 -16.08 13.95 -13.57
N PHE A 335 -15.66 13.41 -14.72
CA PHE A 335 -16.32 13.73 -15.98
C PHE A 335 -17.79 13.30 -15.96
N VAL A 336 -18.69 14.18 -16.42
CA VAL A 336 -20.10 13.83 -16.63
C VAL A 336 -20.20 12.87 -17.82
N ASN A 337 -19.47 13.16 -18.91
CA ASN A 337 -19.31 12.27 -20.05
C ASN A 337 -17.89 11.72 -20.08
N ALA A 338 -17.72 10.41 -19.88
CA ALA A 338 -16.39 9.80 -19.79
C ALA A 338 -15.54 9.98 -21.07
N SER A 339 -16.16 10.23 -22.23
CA SER A 339 -15.48 10.52 -23.51
C SER A 339 -14.77 11.86 -23.54
N ASP A 340 -15.11 12.80 -22.66
CA ASP A 340 -14.45 14.12 -22.61
C ASP A 340 -12.95 13.98 -22.23
N TYR A 341 -12.59 12.90 -21.53
CA TYR A 341 -11.20 12.51 -21.28
C TYR A 341 -10.38 12.37 -22.57
N ASP A 342 -10.99 11.83 -23.63
CA ASP A 342 -10.29 11.55 -24.90
C ASP A 342 -10.01 12.85 -25.68
N ALA A 343 -10.71 13.94 -25.39
CA ALA A 343 -10.60 15.22 -26.08
C ALA A 343 -9.62 16.22 -25.43
N ILE A 344 -9.05 15.89 -24.26
CA ILE A 344 -8.11 16.75 -23.53
C ILE A 344 -6.71 16.16 -23.65
N GLU A 345 -5.74 16.94 -24.08
CA GLU A 345 -4.33 16.53 -24.20
C GLU A 345 -3.42 17.32 -23.24
N PRO A 346 -2.22 16.81 -22.91
CA PRO A 346 -1.20 17.63 -22.27
C PRO A 346 -0.97 18.92 -23.06
N GLU A 347 -0.64 20.00 -22.36
CA GLU A 347 -0.43 21.36 -22.91
C GLU A 347 -1.70 22.14 -23.29
N ASP A 348 -2.87 21.51 -23.27
CA ASP A 348 -4.16 22.22 -23.35
C ASP A 348 -4.31 23.23 -22.22
N ASN A 349 -4.94 24.38 -22.51
CA ASN A 349 -5.19 25.43 -21.52
C ASN A 349 -6.64 25.38 -21.07
N LEU A 350 -6.86 24.96 -19.84
CA LEU A 350 -8.19 24.84 -19.28
C LEU A 350 -8.54 26.07 -18.44
N GLU A 351 -9.80 26.47 -18.50
CA GLU A 351 -10.38 27.50 -17.63
C GLU A 351 -11.73 27.02 -17.07
N MET A 352 -11.89 27.14 -15.76
CA MET A 352 -13.12 26.92 -15.03
C MET A 352 -13.52 28.22 -14.34
N PRO A 353 -14.46 28.98 -14.93
CA PRO A 353 -14.95 30.23 -14.35
C PRO A 353 -15.84 29.98 -13.13
N ASP A 354 -15.93 30.98 -12.27
CA ASP A 354 -16.88 31.09 -11.15
C ASP A 354 -16.88 29.90 -10.16
N VAL A 355 -15.79 29.15 -10.07
CA VAL A 355 -15.73 27.89 -9.30
C VAL A 355 -16.07 28.09 -7.82
N ARG A 356 -15.59 29.17 -7.20
CA ARG A 356 -15.79 29.43 -5.77
C ARG A 356 -17.26 29.74 -5.49
N GLU A 357 -17.84 30.66 -6.25
CA GLU A 357 -19.24 31.06 -6.10
C GLU A 357 -20.18 29.86 -6.28
N ARG A 358 -19.91 29.04 -7.30
CA ARG A 358 -20.72 27.84 -7.58
C ARG A 358 -20.61 26.79 -6.47
N LEU A 359 -19.42 26.59 -5.90
CA LEU A 359 -19.26 25.71 -4.72
C LEU A 359 -19.97 26.26 -3.49
N GLU A 360 -19.88 27.57 -3.23
CA GLU A 360 -20.60 28.23 -2.13
C GLU A 360 -22.13 28.14 -2.29
N ALA A 361 -22.62 28.12 -3.53
CA ALA A 361 -24.01 27.89 -3.86
C ALA A 361 -24.44 26.40 -3.79
N GLY A 362 -23.52 25.48 -3.50
CA GLY A 362 -23.79 24.04 -3.40
C GLY A 362 -23.86 23.32 -4.75
N GLU A 363 -23.36 23.92 -5.82
CA GLU A 363 -23.30 23.28 -7.13
C GLU A 363 -22.19 22.23 -7.19
N THR A 364 -22.47 21.14 -7.92
CA THR A 364 -21.57 19.97 -8.02
C THR A 364 -21.14 19.67 -9.46
N ARG A 365 -21.56 20.49 -10.44
CA ARG A 365 -21.23 20.33 -11.86
C ARG A 365 -20.60 21.60 -12.38
N PHE A 366 -19.45 21.49 -13.04
CA PHE A 366 -18.69 22.63 -13.55
C PHE A 366 -18.50 22.51 -15.06
N ILE A 367 -18.50 23.65 -15.76
CA ILE A 367 -18.14 23.72 -17.18
C ILE A 367 -16.68 24.15 -17.24
N ILE A 368 -15.87 23.42 -18.01
CA ILE A 368 -14.46 23.71 -18.21
C ILE A 368 -14.25 23.98 -19.69
N HIS A 369 -13.61 25.10 -20.00
CA HIS A 369 -13.32 25.52 -21.36
C HIS A 369 -11.86 25.18 -21.69
N ASN A 370 -11.64 24.49 -22.81
CA ASN A 370 -10.31 24.35 -23.42
C ASN A 370 -10.09 25.55 -24.35
N ARG A 371 -9.05 26.34 -24.11
CA ARG A 371 -8.82 27.66 -24.71
C ARG A 371 -7.61 27.72 -25.64
#